data_AF-A0A0G4I7D5-F1
#
_entry.id   AF-A0A0G4I7D5-F1
#
_cell.length_a   1.000
_cell.length_b   1.000
_cell.length_c   1.000
_cell.angle_alpha   90.00
_cell.angle_beta   90.00
_cell.angle_gamma   90.00
#
_symmetry.space_group_name_H-M   'P 1'
#
loop_
_entity.id
_entity.type
_entity.pdbx_description
1 polymer ?
#
loop_
_entity_poly.entity_id
_entity_poly.type
_entity_poly.pdbx_seq_one_letter_code
_entity_poly.pdbx_strand_id
1 'polypeptide(L)'
;MAAVHNAGWDAAVVSSSDDADAGGREQRLYLFPGQVIPLLFAVLRPRSQCSICLEWRPSGTCIRCAKNRADHALCMECLEAYVERAGDLDAVGRSIDDEGRLTCPSCTEGDPRDCSFPPQQLAQLLPANLYEKVEKLKLNFLGEEQKEEGRREMERKKNLEIERIRNIADADERDAELLRLDLAENVLGFACPRCKQQFVDFEGCLALSCSRRQCGAGAAFCGWCFADCGRDAHPHVRQCAENPGADPYYASVAEFERHHRTRRERLLREKLSDKRPEVQQRVMRLLAPNLRELQIDVERLGVALRGGDQLPNRQNGGAAAQQGEGAAAAADRRLHADRVQQLQRQAQEARAVVERGARQPCAQQ
;
A
#
# COMPACT_ATOMS: atom_id res chain seq x y z
N MET A 1 16.45 79.72 -7.03
CA MET A 1 17.20 80.50 -6.05
C MET A 1 17.57 79.59 -4.89
N ALA A 2 18.85 79.63 -4.49
CA ALA A 2 19.51 79.00 -3.35
C ALA A 2 19.66 77.46 -3.35
N ALA A 3 20.93 77.05 -3.36
CA ALA A 3 21.45 75.69 -3.41
C ALA A 3 21.81 75.18 -2.00
N VAL A 4 21.78 73.86 -1.81
CA VAL A 4 22.71 73.16 -0.92
C VAL A 4 23.22 71.93 -1.67
N HIS A 5 24.53 71.92 -1.94
CA HIS A 5 25.28 70.80 -2.47
C HIS A 5 25.33 69.65 -1.46
N ASN A 6 25.09 68.42 -1.91
CA ASN A 6 25.92 67.30 -1.52
C ASN A 6 25.93 66.22 -2.62
N ALA A 7 27.16 65.84 -2.97
CA ALA A 7 27.64 64.79 -3.87
C ALA A 7 26.61 63.87 -4.54
N GLY A 8 26.60 63.90 -5.87
CA GLY A 8 25.68 63.16 -6.71
C GLY A 8 25.92 61.65 -6.69
N TRP A 9 24.82 60.93 -6.51
CA TRP A 9 24.53 59.65 -7.15
C TRP A 9 23.02 59.66 -7.36
N ASP A 10 22.57 60.16 -8.52
CA ASP A 10 21.18 59.96 -8.92
C ASP A 10 20.96 58.46 -9.14
N ALA A 11 20.07 57.91 -8.34
CA ALA A 11 19.90 56.48 -8.11
C ALA A 11 19.52 55.72 -9.39
N ALA A 12 20.04 54.49 -9.50
CA ALA A 12 19.47 53.51 -10.41
C ALA A 12 18.06 53.14 -9.93
N VAL A 13 17.04 53.48 -10.72
CA VAL A 13 15.66 53.09 -10.44
C VAL A 13 15.45 51.66 -10.94
N VAL A 14 15.36 50.72 -10.00
CA VAL A 14 14.82 49.38 -10.30
C VAL A 14 13.30 49.51 -10.26
N SER A 15 12.67 49.60 -11.43
CA SER A 15 11.21 49.52 -11.53
C SER A 15 10.81 48.10 -11.93
N SER A 16 10.01 47.45 -11.11
CA SER A 16 9.23 46.29 -11.52
C SER A 16 7.94 46.81 -12.14
N SER A 17 7.79 46.70 -13.46
CA SER A 17 6.49 46.94 -14.08
C SER A 17 5.60 45.72 -13.84
N ASP A 18 4.54 45.90 -13.08
CA ASP A 18 3.44 44.95 -12.94
C ASP A 18 2.54 45.06 -14.17
N ASP A 19 2.93 44.41 -15.27
CA ASP A 19 1.99 44.12 -16.36
C ASP A 19 1.94 42.62 -16.60
N ALA A 20 0.72 42.11 -16.53
CA ALA A 20 0.35 40.71 -16.54
C ALA A 20 0.44 40.11 -17.94
N ASP A 21 1.20 39.01 -18.05
CA ASP A 21 0.80 37.72 -18.61
C ASP A 21 2.00 36.97 -19.21
N ALA A 22 2.11 35.69 -18.85
CA ALA A 22 3.08 34.69 -19.29
C ALA A 22 4.56 34.86 -18.85
N GLY A 23 4.86 34.35 -17.65
CA GLY A 23 5.91 33.33 -17.51
C GLY A 23 7.38 33.77 -17.57
N GLY A 24 7.76 34.83 -16.87
CA GLY A 24 9.17 35.10 -16.53
C GLY A 24 9.40 36.55 -16.12
N ARG A 25 9.81 36.79 -14.85
CA ARG A 25 10.27 38.12 -14.42
C ARG A 25 11.60 38.43 -15.07
N GLU A 26 11.58 39.09 -16.23
CA GLU A 26 12.75 39.68 -16.83
C GLU A 26 13.11 40.97 -16.07
N GLN A 27 14.17 40.94 -15.26
CA GLN A 27 14.67 42.14 -14.60
C GLN A 27 15.50 42.94 -15.61
N ARG A 28 14.94 44.04 -16.13
CA ARG A 28 15.62 44.92 -17.08
C ARG A 28 16.36 46.03 -16.33
N LEU A 29 17.67 46.05 -16.49
CA LEU A 29 18.54 47.14 -16.03
C LEU A 29 18.66 48.16 -17.17
N TYR A 30 18.14 49.36 -16.95
CA TYR A 30 18.26 50.46 -17.91
C TYR A 30 19.50 51.29 -17.57
N LEU A 31 20.46 51.32 -18.50
CA LEU A 31 21.67 52.14 -18.43
C LEU A 31 21.53 53.29 -19.43
N PHE A 32 21.67 54.53 -18.98
CA PHE A 32 21.57 55.70 -19.83
C PHE A 32 22.89 55.96 -20.58
N PRO A 33 22.85 56.36 -21.87
CA PRO A 33 24.04 56.61 -22.66
C PRO A 33 24.81 57.84 -22.13
N GLY A 34 26.10 57.65 -21.84
CA GLY A 34 27.01 58.70 -21.36
C GLY A 34 27.73 58.38 -20.04
N GLN A 35 27.37 57.30 -19.35
CA GLN A 35 28.10 56.85 -18.15
C GLN A 35 29.20 55.85 -18.53
N VAL A 36 30.44 56.20 -18.22
CA VAL A 36 31.57 55.26 -18.22
C VAL A 36 31.51 54.49 -16.91
N ILE A 37 31.14 53.20 -16.93
CA ILE A 37 31.28 52.32 -15.76
C ILE A 37 32.70 51.74 -15.81
N PRO A 38 33.64 52.16 -14.96
CA PRO A 38 34.88 51.44 -14.82
C PRO A 38 34.57 50.13 -14.09
N LEU A 39 34.69 48.99 -14.78
CA LEU A 39 35.03 47.70 -14.18
C LEU A 39 34.20 47.28 -12.94
N LEU A 40 32.87 47.43 -12.94
CA LEU A 40 32.05 46.95 -11.83
C LEU A 40 31.48 45.55 -12.14
N PHE A 41 32.03 44.52 -11.50
CA PHE A 41 31.47 43.18 -11.52
C PHE A 41 30.43 43.05 -10.40
N ALA A 42 29.15 43.13 -10.74
CA ALA A 42 28.06 42.91 -9.79
C ALA A 42 27.66 41.44 -9.76
N VAL A 43 27.83 40.77 -8.62
CA VAL A 43 27.36 39.39 -8.41
C VAL A 43 25.98 39.42 -7.75
N LEU A 44 24.94 39.23 -8.55
CA LEU A 44 23.59 39.04 -8.04
C LEU A 44 23.45 37.62 -7.48
N ARG A 45 23.16 37.49 -6.18
CA ARG A 45 22.87 36.21 -5.54
C ARG A 45 21.37 36.14 -5.22
N PRO A 46 20.56 35.44 -6.02
CA PRO A 46 19.14 35.33 -5.74
C PRO A 46 18.93 34.63 -4.39
N ARG A 47 18.04 35.19 -3.57
CA ARG A 47 17.62 34.63 -2.28
C ARG A 47 16.13 34.31 -2.33
N SER A 48 15.73 33.28 -1.60
CA SER A 48 14.33 32.87 -1.41
C SER A 48 14.03 32.84 0.07
N GLN A 49 12.84 33.28 0.46
CA GLN A 49 12.37 33.18 1.84
C GLN A 49 11.74 31.80 2.08
N CYS A 50 12.12 31.13 3.17
CA CYS A 50 11.48 29.87 3.53
C CYS A 50 10.06 30.11 4.04
N SER A 51 9.08 29.33 3.57
CA SER A 51 7.68 29.49 3.96
C SER A 51 7.33 28.99 5.36
N ILE A 52 8.25 28.28 6.04
CA ILE A 52 8.06 27.79 7.42
C ILE A 52 8.80 28.68 8.42
N CYS A 53 10.12 28.81 8.31
CA CYS A 53 10.91 29.61 9.27
C CYS A 53 11.02 31.10 8.90
N LEU A 54 10.56 31.50 7.71
CA LEU A 54 10.60 32.89 7.21
C LEU A 54 12.03 33.46 7.00
N GLU A 55 13.06 32.61 7.01
CA GLU A 55 14.45 33.03 6.80
C GLU A 55 14.83 33.09 5.31
N TRP A 56 15.71 34.05 4.95
CA TRP A 56 16.23 34.24 3.59
C TRP A 56 17.46 33.40 3.30
N ARG A 57 17.31 32.34 2.50
CA ARG A 57 18.38 31.42 2.09
C ARG A 57 18.72 31.60 0.58
N PRO A 58 19.92 31.22 0.12
CA PRO A 58 20.25 31.24 -1.31
C PRO A 58 19.26 30.40 -2.12
N SER A 59 18.78 30.89 -3.27
CA SER A 59 17.70 30.23 -4.01
C SER A 59 18.01 28.79 -4.46
N GLY A 60 19.28 28.43 -4.63
CA GLY A 60 19.70 27.06 -4.96
C GLY A 60 19.70 26.08 -3.78
N THR A 61 19.40 26.55 -2.56
CA THR A 61 19.37 25.73 -1.33
C THR A 61 17.96 25.46 -0.82
N CYS A 62 16.94 25.93 -1.54
CA CYS A 62 15.55 25.74 -1.19
C CYS A 62 14.82 24.93 -2.26
N ILE A 63 13.86 24.13 -1.82
CA ILE A 63 12.96 23.38 -2.70
C ILE A 63 11.72 24.21 -2.96
N ARG A 64 11.28 24.24 -4.21
CA ARG A 64 10.16 25.07 -4.68
C ARG A 64 8.99 24.19 -5.12
N CYS A 65 7.78 24.65 -4.92
CA CYS A 65 6.60 23.90 -5.37
C CYS A 65 6.47 23.91 -6.91
N ALA A 66 5.86 22.86 -7.48
CA ALA A 66 5.69 22.72 -8.93
C ALA A 66 4.74 23.75 -9.56
N LYS A 67 3.75 24.26 -8.80
CA LYS A 67 2.78 25.26 -9.29
C LYS A 67 3.38 26.63 -9.60
N ASN A 68 4.71 26.75 -9.54
CA ASN A 68 5.49 27.89 -10.02
C ASN A 68 5.04 29.24 -9.43
N ARG A 69 4.41 29.21 -8.25
CA ARG A 69 4.28 30.39 -7.40
C ARG A 69 5.65 30.63 -6.82
N ALA A 70 6.29 31.72 -7.24
CA ALA A 70 7.68 32.03 -6.92
C ALA A 70 7.98 32.14 -5.41
N ASP A 71 6.94 32.08 -4.58
CA ASP A 71 6.97 32.47 -3.18
C ASP A 71 7.03 31.26 -2.23
N HIS A 72 6.72 30.04 -2.71
CA HIS A 72 6.75 28.84 -1.88
C HIS A 72 8.08 28.12 -2.01
N ALA A 73 8.99 28.42 -1.08
CA ALA A 73 10.27 27.75 -0.95
C ALA A 73 10.43 27.16 0.46
N LEU A 74 10.98 25.96 0.58
CA LEU A 74 11.40 25.40 1.87
C LEU A 74 12.91 25.28 1.94
N CYS A 75 13.50 25.77 3.03
CA CYS A 75 14.89 25.47 3.35
C CYS A 75 15.03 24.00 3.76
N MET A 76 16.25 23.46 3.66
CA MET A 76 16.53 22.05 3.96
C MET A 76 16.16 21.64 5.39
N GLU A 77 16.43 22.49 6.38
CA GLU A 77 16.12 22.22 7.79
C GLU A 77 14.60 22.07 8.01
N CYS A 78 13.81 22.97 7.43
CA CYS A 78 12.35 22.91 7.52
C CYS A 78 11.77 21.75 6.69
N LEU A 79 12.39 21.42 5.56
CA LEU A 79 11.99 20.26 4.75
C LEU A 79 12.23 18.95 5.50
N GLU A 80 13.37 18.79 6.17
CA GLU A 80 13.66 17.60 6.96
C GLU A 80 12.62 17.39 8.06
N ALA A 81 12.36 18.43 8.86
CA ALA A 81 11.31 18.38 9.87
C ALA A 81 9.92 18.11 9.29
N TYR A 82 9.65 18.58 8.08
CA TYR A 82 8.39 18.33 7.38
C TYR A 82 8.26 16.88 6.90
N VAL A 83 9.32 16.30 6.33
CA VAL A 83 9.37 14.89 5.92
C VAL A 83 9.20 13.97 7.13
N GLU A 84 9.80 14.31 8.27
CA GLU A 84 9.63 13.53 9.50
C GLU A 84 8.18 13.51 9.97
N ARG A 85 7.53 14.68 10.02
CA ARG A 85 6.11 14.78 10.36
C ARG A 85 5.21 14.12 9.32
N ALA A 86 5.58 14.14 8.04
CA ALA A 86 4.79 13.51 6.99
C ALA A 86 4.68 11.98 7.16
N GLY A 87 5.55 11.36 7.98
CA GLY A 87 5.45 9.95 8.36
C GLY A 87 4.42 9.64 9.45
N ASP A 88 3.89 10.66 10.13
CA ASP A 88 2.87 10.49 11.15
C ASP A 88 1.50 10.21 10.53
N LEU A 89 0.74 9.30 11.13
CA LEU A 89 -0.56 8.84 10.62
C LEU A 89 -1.55 9.98 10.33
N ASP A 90 -1.52 11.04 11.15
CA ASP A 90 -2.43 12.19 11.05
C ASP A 90 -2.00 13.24 10.02
N ALA A 91 -0.79 13.10 9.48
CA ALA A 91 -0.16 14.05 8.56
C ALA A 91 -0.08 13.52 7.13
N VAL A 92 -0.01 12.20 6.92
CA VAL A 92 0.11 11.56 5.60
C VAL A 92 -0.89 12.14 4.57
N GLY A 93 -2.18 12.20 4.92
CA GLY A 93 -3.22 12.67 4.00
C GLY A 93 -3.17 14.17 3.64
N ARG A 94 -2.33 14.96 4.33
CA ARG A 94 -2.08 16.38 4.03
C ARG A 94 -0.74 16.60 3.34
N SER A 95 0.25 15.77 3.68
CA SER A 95 1.62 15.93 3.24
C SER A 95 1.97 15.12 1.99
N ILE A 96 1.11 14.20 1.57
CA ILE A 96 1.34 13.30 0.43
C ILE A 96 0.13 13.38 -0.51
N ASP A 97 0.37 13.53 -1.81
CA ASP A 97 -0.66 13.51 -2.84
C ASP A 97 -1.07 12.08 -3.24
N ASP A 98 -2.08 11.95 -4.10
CA ASP A 98 -2.60 10.65 -4.53
C ASP A 98 -1.56 9.82 -5.33
N GLU A 99 -0.45 10.43 -5.78
CA GLU A 99 0.66 9.73 -6.45
C GLU A 99 1.81 9.38 -5.49
N GLY A 100 1.65 9.64 -4.19
CA GLY A 100 2.68 9.41 -3.19
C GLY A 100 3.79 10.47 -3.17
N ARG A 101 3.57 11.66 -3.76
CA ARG A 101 4.55 12.76 -3.79
C ARG A 101 4.32 13.71 -2.63
N LEU A 102 5.41 14.29 -2.13
CA LEU A 102 5.37 15.24 -1.02
C LEU A 102 4.71 16.56 -1.47
N THR A 103 3.65 16.99 -0.80
CA THR A 103 2.91 18.23 -1.09
C THR A 103 3.56 19.44 -0.42
N CYS A 104 3.35 20.63 -0.98
CA CYS A 104 3.80 21.87 -0.39
C CYS A 104 2.91 22.27 0.79
N PRO A 105 3.47 22.47 2.00
CA PRO A 105 2.68 22.83 3.19
C PRO A 105 2.05 24.22 3.13
N SER A 106 2.49 25.08 2.22
CA SER A 106 2.06 26.48 2.11
C SER A 106 1.05 26.71 0.99
N CYS A 107 0.77 25.71 0.17
CA CYS A 107 -0.22 25.80 -0.90
C CYS A 107 -1.64 25.64 -0.32
N THR A 108 -2.31 26.77 -0.03
CA THR A 108 -3.70 26.81 0.45
C THR A 108 -4.73 27.15 -0.63
N GLU A 109 -4.28 27.61 -1.81
CA GLU A 109 -5.15 27.96 -2.93
C GLU A 109 -5.30 26.80 -3.92
N GLY A 110 -6.53 26.33 -4.10
CA GLY A 110 -6.88 25.17 -4.93
C GLY A 110 -6.82 23.87 -4.14
N ASP A 111 -6.84 22.72 -4.84
CA ASP A 111 -6.59 21.44 -4.18
C ASP A 111 -5.13 21.41 -3.68
N PRO A 112 -4.88 21.29 -2.36
CA PRO A 112 -3.53 21.21 -1.81
C PRO A 112 -2.72 20.04 -2.40
N ARG A 113 -3.39 19.01 -2.92
CA ARG A 113 -2.76 17.83 -3.56
C ARG A 113 -2.17 18.12 -4.92
N ASP A 114 -2.67 19.15 -5.62
CA ASP A 114 -2.14 19.56 -6.92
C ASP A 114 -0.79 20.30 -6.83
N CYS A 115 -0.32 20.60 -5.62
CA CYS A 115 0.90 21.36 -5.38
C CYS A 115 1.98 20.48 -4.74
N SER A 116 2.54 19.54 -5.52
CA SER A 116 3.62 18.66 -5.07
C SER A 116 5.02 19.15 -5.45
N PHE A 117 6.03 18.65 -4.73
CA PHE A 117 7.43 18.90 -5.04
C PHE A 117 7.87 18.01 -6.22
N PRO A 118 8.50 18.59 -7.27
CA PRO A 118 8.98 17.81 -8.40
C PRO A 118 10.00 16.75 -7.95
N PRO A 119 9.84 15.46 -8.32
CA PRO A 119 10.77 14.40 -7.93
C PRO A 119 12.22 14.69 -8.37
N GLN A 120 12.40 15.32 -9.53
CA GLN A 120 13.72 15.68 -10.05
C GLN A 120 14.41 16.73 -9.17
N GLN A 121 13.65 17.69 -8.65
CA GLN A 121 14.18 18.71 -7.74
C GLN A 121 14.54 18.09 -6.38
N LEU A 122 13.69 17.17 -5.89
CA LEU A 122 13.98 16.43 -4.67
C LEU A 122 15.30 15.64 -4.82
N ALA A 123 15.45 14.88 -5.91
CA ALA A 123 16.64 14.06 -6.16
C ALA A 123 17.94 14.89 -6.30
N GLN A 124 17.86 16.12 -6.83
CA GLN A 124 19.03 16.98 -7.04
C GLN A 124 19.48 17.71 -5.77
N LEU A 125 18.54 18.07 -4.89
CA LEU A 125 18.81 18.95 -3.76
C LEU A 125 18.86 18.23 -2.41
N LEU A 126 18.21 17.07 -2.27
CA LEU A 126 18.21 16.34 -1.01
C LEU A 126 19.53 15.58 -0.80
N PRO A 127 20.07 15.61 0.43
CA PRO A 127 21.04 14.63 0.86
C PRO A 127 20.46 13.20 0.78
N ALA A 128 21.33 12.21 0.53
CA ALA A 128 20.91 10.82 0.29
C ALA A 128 20.01 10.23 1.39
N ASN A 129 20.32 10.51 2.67
CA ASN A 129 19.54 10.04 3.82
C ASN A 129 18.12 10.60 3.85
N LEU A 130 17.94 11.87 3.45
CA LEU A 130 16.61 12.50 3.44
C LEU A 130 15.81 12.03 2.22
N TYR A 131 16.47 11.84 1.07
CA TYR A 131 15.83 11.30 -0.12
C TYR A 131 15.29 9.88 0.12
N GLU A 132 16.07 9.02 0.79
CA GLU A 132 15.63 7.67 1.17
C GLU A 132 14.39 7.70 2.08
N LYS A 133 14.33 8.64 3.04
CA LYS A 133 13.13 8.83 3.88
C LYS A 133 11.89 9.16 3.02
N VAL A 134 12.01 10.09 2.07
CA VAL A 134 10.90 10.47 1.17
C VAL A 134 10.45 9.30 0.30
N GLU A 135 11.39 8.54 -0.26
CA GLU A 135 11.09 7.36 -1.07
C GLU A 135 10.38 6.27 -0.24
N LYS A 136 10.84 6.04 0.99
CA LYS A 136 10.19 5.11 1.93
C LYS A 136 8.76 5.55 2.27
N LEU A 137 8.51 6.84 2.45
CA LEU A 137 7.15 7.37 2.66
C LEU A 137 6.25 7.09 1.46
N LYS A 138 6.75 7.34 0.24
CA LYS A 138 6.03 7.04 -1.01
C LYS A 138 5.68 5.56 -1.12
N LEU A 139 6.65 4.67 -0.90
CA LEU A 139 6.44 3.22 -0.97
C LEU A 139 5.44 2.74 0.08
N ASN A 140 5.50 3.27 1.31
CA ASN A 140 4.54 2.94 2.35
C ASN A 140 3.12 3.41 1.99
N PHE A 141 2.97 4.64 1.49
CA PHE A 141 1.67 5.18 1.09
C PHE A 141 1.02 4.34 -0.01
N LEU A 142 1.73 4.11 -1.12
CA LEU A 142 1.24 3.30 -2.24
C LEU A 142 1.00 1.85 -1.82
N GLY A 143 1.87 1.30 -0.96
CA GLY A 143 1.72 -0.04 -0.42
C GLY A 143 0.46 -0.19 0.45
N GLU A 144 0.13 0.81 1.28
CA GLU A 144 -1.10 0.80 2.08
C GLU A 144 -2.35 0.98 1.21
N GLU A 145 -2.30 1.83 0.19
CA GLU A 145 -3.41 2.01 -0.75
C GLU A 145 -3.72 0.72 -1.53
N GLN A 146 -2.70 0.04 -2.06
CA GLN A 146 -2.86 -1.25 -2.74
C GLN A 146 -3.43 -2.33 -1.80
N LYS A 147 -3.00 -2.36 -0.54
CA LYS A 147 -3.55 -3.27 0.47
C LYS A 147 -5.03 -2.98 0.74
N GLU A 148 -5.40 -1.70 0.80
CA GLU A 148 -6.77 -1.26 1.01
C GLU A 148 -7.68 -1.65 -0.16
N GLU A 149 -7.24 -1.40 -1.39
CA GLU A 149 -7.97 -1.77 -2.60
C GLU A 149 -8.17 -3.28 -2.68
N GLY A 150 -7.09 -4.06 -2.46
CA GLY A 150 -7.17 -5.51 -2.40
C GLY A 150 -8.17 -6.00 -1.33
N ARG A 151 -8.24 -5.32 -0.17
CA ARG A 151 -9.21 -5.63 0.87
C ARG A 151 -10.65 -5.36 0.42
N ARG A 152 -10.90 -4.20 -0.19
CA ARG A 152 -12.23 -3.82 -0.71
C ARG A 152 -12.68 -4.80 -1.79
N GLU A 153 -11.79 -5.22 -2.67
CA GLU A 153 -12.11 -6.20 -3.70
C GLU A 153 -12.46 -7.56 -3.09
N MET A 154 -11.67 -8.02 -2.11
CA MET A 154 -11.94 -9.28 -1.40
C MET A 154 -13.26 -9.24 -0.62
N GLU A 155 -13.56 -8.13 0.05
CA GLU A 155 -14.83 -7.92 0.74
C GLU A 155 -16.01 -7.90 -0.24
N ARG A 156 -15.85 -7.24 -1.39
CA ARG A 156 -16.85 -7.26 -2.46
C ARG A 156 -17.12 -8.68 -2.95
N LYS A 157 -16.07 -9.46 -3.22
CA LYS A 157 -16.20 -10.88 -3.63
C LYS A 157 -16.90 -11.71 -2.57
N LYS A 158 -16.55 -11.51 -1.30
CA LYS A 158 -17.19 -12.19 -0.16
C LYS A 158 -18.68 -11.85 -0.06
N ASN A 159 -19.04 -10.57 -0.18
CA ASN A 159 -20.43 -10.14 -0.11
C ASN A 159 -21.28 -10.71 -1.24
N LEU A 160 -20.74 -10.74 -2.47
CA LEU A 160 -21.39 -11.39 -3.61
C LEU A 160 -21.59 -12.88 -3.40
N GLU A 161 -20.60 -13.57 -2.81
CA GLU A 161 -20.72 -15.00 -2.49
C GLU A 161 -21.78 -15.26 -1.41
N ILE A 162 -21.84 -14.42 -0.37
CA ILE A 162 -22.89 -14.50 0.66
C ILE A 162 -24.27 -14.29 0.04
N GLU A 163 -24.41 -13.33 -0.88
CA GLU A 163 -25.66 -13.08 -1.59
C GLU A 163 -26.06 -14.26 -2.48
N ARG A 164 -25.10 -14.84 -3.23
CA ARG A 164 -25.30 -16.07 -3.99
C ARG A 164 -25.84 -17.19 -3.10
N ILE A 165 -25.23 -17.40 -1.93
CA ILE A 165 -25.63 -18.44 -0.98
C ILE A 165 -27.04 -18.18 -0.41
N ARG A 166 -27.38 -16.92 -0.12
CA ARG A 166 -28.72 -16.56 0.37
C ARG A 166 -29.82 -16.88 -0.63
N ASN A 167 -29.51 -16.84 -1.92
CA ASN A 167 -30.44 -17.13 -3.01
C ASN A 167 -30.62 -18.64 -3.31
N ILE A 168 -29.91 -19.52 -2.60
CA ILE A 168 -30.08 -20.97 -2.72
C ILE A 168 -31.43 -21.37 -2.09
N ALA A 169 -32.28 -22.02 -2.89
CA ALA A 169 -33.62 -22.43 -2.46
C ALA A 169 -33.58 -23.54 -1.38
N ASP A 170 -32.74 -24.56 -1.59
CA ASP A 170 -32.53 -25.66 -0.64
C ASP A 170 -31.91 -25.12 0.67
N ALA A 171 -32.63 -25.28 1.77
CA ALA A 171 -32.20 -24.83 3.08
C ALA A 171 -30.93 -25.56 3.55
N ASP A 172 -30.79 -26.85 3.23
CA ASP A 172 -29.68 -27.68 3.69
C ASP A 172 -28.41 -27.33 2.90
N GLU A 173 -28.57 -27.04 1.62
CA GLU A 173 -27.48 -26.52 0.78
C GLU A 173 -26.99 -25.16 1.25
N ARG A 174 -27.91 -24.24 1.52
CA ARG A 174 -27.60 -22.91 2.01
C ARG A 174 -26.91 -22.96 3.38
N ASP A 175 -27.42 -23.76 4.31
CA ASP A 175 -26.81 -23.99 5.62
C ASP A 175 -25.39 -24.57 5.47
N ALA A 176 -25.20 -25.52 4.55
CA ALA A 176 -23.91 -26.13 4.29
C ALA A 176 -22.89 -25.13 3.72
N GLU A 177 -23.30 -24.28 2.79
CA GLU A 177 -22.43 -23.26 2.20
C GLU A 177 -22.05 -22.17 3.21
N LEU A 178 -23.01 -21.71 4.03
CA LEU A 178 -22.73 -20.76 5.11
C LEU A 178 -21.78 -21.37 6.15
N LEU A 179 -21.99 -22.62 6.53
CA LEU A 179 -21.12 -23.31 7.47
C LEU A 179 -19.72 -23.55 6.88
N ARG A 180 -19.63 -23.87 5.59
CA ARG A 180 -18.34 -23.99 4.89
C ARG A 180 -17.54 -22.69 4.97
N LEU A 181 -18.16 -21.54 4.71
CA LEU A 181 -17.50 -20.24 4.83
C LEU A 181 -17.03 -19.97 6.26
N ASP A 182 -17.88 -20.20 7.26
CA ASP A 182 -17.52 -20.04 8.69
C ASP A 182 -16.33 -20.93 9.07
N LEU A 183 -16.37 -22.21 8.69
CA LEU A 183 -15.31 -23.16 9.01
C LEU A 183 -14.01 -22.81 8.29
N ALA A 184 -14.06 -22.42 7.02
CA ALA A 184 -12.88 -22.02 6.27
C ALA A 184 -12.18 -20.81 6.91
N GLU A 185 -12.94 -19.79 7.31
CA GLU A 185 -12.40 -18.55 7.88
C GLU A 185 -11.97 -18.69 9.34
N ASN A 186 -12.80 -19.33 10.18
CA ASN A 186 -12.63 -19.30 11.63
C ASN A 186 -12.04 -20.57 12.24
N VAL A 187 -12.04 -21.70 11.50
CA VAL A 187 -11.52 -22.98 12.00
C VAL A 187 -10.27 -23.41 11.24
N LEU A 188 -10.32 -23.43 9.91
CA LEU A 188 -9.22 -23.90 9.08
C LEU A 188 -8.11 -22.85 8.97
N GLY A 189 -8.46 -21.58 8.82
CA GLY A 189 -7.50 -20.47 8.78
C GLY A 189 -6.86 -20.18 10.14
N PHE A 190 -5.63 -19.66 10.11
CA PHE A 190 -4.99 -19.04 11.26
C PHE A 190 -5.25 -17.55 11.22
N ALA A 191 -5.96 -17.00 12.20
CA ALA A 191 -6.38 -15.61 12.17
C ALA A 191 -6.16 -14.90 13.51
N CYS A 192 -5.87 -13.61 13.44
CA CYS A 192 -5.81 -12.75 14.62
C CYS A 192 -7.19 -12.74 15.32
N PRO A 193 -7.26 -12.95 16.65
CA PRO A 193 -8.54 -13.02 17.37
C PRO A 193 -9.35 -11.72 17.28
N ARG A 194 -8.69 -10.56 17.13
CA ARG A 194 -9.30 -9.23 17.02
C ARG A 194 -9.78 -8.89 15.61
N CYS A 195 -8.86 -8.76 14.65
CA CYS A 195 -9.19 -8.28 13.29
C CYS A 195 -9.41 -9.37 12.25
N LYS A 196 -9.28 -10.65 12.64
CA LYS A 196 -9.42 -11.82 11.76
C LYS A 196 -8.45 -11.84 10.56
N GLN A 197 -7.37 -11.05 10.59
CA GLN A 197 -6.30 -11.13 9.59
C GLN A 197 -5.66 -12.51 9.64
N GLN A 198 -5.61 -13.19 8.50
CA GLN A 198 -4.85 -14.43 8.38
C GLN A 198 -3.36 -14.14 8.33
N PHE A 199 -2.55 -14.96 9.00
CA PHE A 199 -1.10 -14.92 8.89
C PHE A 199 -0.60 -16.22 8.24
N VAL A 200 0.40 -16.09 7.38
CA VAL A 200 0.77 -17.14 6.41
C VAL A 200 2.07 -17.85 6.78
N ASP A 201 2.90 -17.23 7.64
CA ASP A 201 4.24 -17.71 7.96
C ASP A 201 4.43 -17.81 9.47
N PHE A 202 4.91 -18.97 9.94
CA PHE A 202 5.29 -19.20 11.32
C PHE A 202 6.81 -19.40 11.40
N GLU A 203 7.50 -18.49 12.09
CA GLU A 203 8.97 -18.45 12.19
C GLU A 203 9.51 -19.06 13.50
N GLY A 204 8.64 -19.69 14.31
CA GLY A 204 9.05 -20.45 15.49
C GLY A 204 8.67 -19.85 16.84
N CYS A 205 8.48 -18.53 16.96
CA CYS A 205 8.01 -17.91 18.21
C CYS A 205 6.48 -17.98 18.31
N LEU A 206 5.97 -18.51 19.42
CA LEU A 206 4.53 -18.69 19.66
C LEU A 206 3.86 -17.48 20.33
N ALA A 207 4.62 -16.45 20.69
CA ALA A 207 4.07 -15.16 21.10
C ALA A 207 3.83 -14.28 19.87
N LEU A 208 2.77 -14.59 19.12
CA LEU A 208 2.47 -13.95 17.85
C LEU A 208 1.96 -12.52 18.06
N SER A 209 2.26 -11.62 17.12
CA SER A 209 1.74 -10.26 17.12
C SER A 209 1.10 -9.92 15.78
N CYS A 210 -0.01 -9.19 15.82
CA CYS A 210 -0.69 -8.75 14.61
C CYS A 210 0.05 -7.52 14.03
N SER A 211 0.42 -7.60 12.75
CA SER A 211 1.05 -6.49 12.02
C SER A 211 0.08 -5.37 11.64
N ARG A 212 -1.24 -5.57 11.77
CA ARG A 212 -2.23 -4.54 11.45
C ARG A 212 -2.20 -3.42 12.48
N ARG A 213 -1.95 -2.20 12.02
CA ARG A 213 -1.97 -0.97 12.85
C ARG A 213 -3.31 -0.76 13.57
N GLN A 214 -4.42 -1.13 12.93
CA GLN A 214 -5.79 -0.98 13.45
C GLN A 214 -6.06 -1.90 14.66
N CYS A 215 -5.29 -2.98 14.84
CA CYS A 215 -5.41 -3.88 15.99
C CYS A 215 -4.82 -3.29 17.29
N GLY A 216 -4.29 -2.06 17.23
CA GLY A 216 -3.40 -1.48 18.22
C GLY A 216 -1.96 -1.94 18.00
N ALA A 217 -0.99 -1.13 18.44
CA ALA A 217 0.42 -1.47 18.37
C ALA A 217 0.69 -2.81 19.09
N GLY A 218 0.79 -3.89 18.33
CA GLY A 218 1.14 -5.23 18.82
C GLY A 218 0.01 -5.95 19.57
N ALA A 219 -1.17 -6.11 18.96
CA ALA A 219 -2.12 -7.12 19.48
C ALA A 219 -1.43 -8.49 19.49
N ALA A 220 -1.02 -8.92 20.67
CA ALA A 220 -0.31 -10.17 20.87
C ALA A 220 -1.31 -11.28 21.17
N PHE A 221 -1.09 -12.46 20.64
CA PHE A 221 -1.94 -13.62 20.85
C PHE A 221 -1.12 -14.91 20.88
N CYS A 222 -1.66 -15.91 21.56
CA CYS A 222 -0.98 -17.18 21.71
C CYS A 222 -1.01 -17.99 20.41
N GLY A 223 0.15 -18.47 19.97
CA GLY A 223 0.29 -19.34 18.80
C GLY A 223 -0.33 -20.72 18.98
N TRP A 224 -0.55 -21.20 20.21
CA TRP A 224 -1.20 -22.49 20.45
C TRP A 224 -2.73 -22.42 20.37
N CYS A 225 -3.34 -21.54 21.18
CA CYS A 225 -4.79 -21.50 21.32
C CYS A 225 -5.46 -20.33 20.57
N PHE A 226 -4.69 -19.36 20.08
CA PHE A 226 -5.14 -18.08 19.49
C PHE A 226 -5.94 -17.17 20.42
N ALA A 227 -5.76 -17.31 21.74
CA ALA A 227 -6.32 -16.36 22.70
C ALA A 227 -5.65 -14.98 22.57
N ASP A 228 -6.47 -13.92 22.65
CA ASP A 228 -6.00 -12.53 22.73
C ASP A 228 -5.28 -12.29 24.06
N CYS A 229 -4.04 -11.82 23.99
CA CYS A 229 -3.16 -11.59 25.14
C CYS A 229 -2.82 -10.10 25.34
N GLY A 230 -3.50 -9.18 24.65
CA GLY A 230 -3.20 -7.77 24.81
C GLY A 230 -1.95 -7.34 24.05
N ARG A 231 -0.88 -6.97 24.78
CA ARG A 231 0.39 -6.47 24.21
C ARG A 231 1.52 -7.47 24.28
N ASP A 232 1.39 -8.50 25.11
CA ASP A 232 2.43 -9.50 25.32
C ASP A 232 1.80 -10.88 25.54
N ALA A 233 2.07 -11.81 24.62
CA ALA A 233 1.57 -13.17 24.67
C ALA A 233 2.50 -14.13 25.42
N HIS A 234 3.74 -13.74 25.72
CA HIS A 234 4.71 -14.64 26.36
C HIS A 234 4.17 -15.26 27.67
N PRO A 235 3.56 -14.49 28.61
CA PRO A 235 3.04 -15.07 29.85
C PRO A 235 1.99 -16.15 29.60
N HIS A 236 1.12 -15.95 28.61
CA HIS A 236 0.09 -16.92 28.25
C HIS A 236 0.69 -18.15 27.57
N VAL A 237 1.58 -17.98 26.59
CA VAL A 237 2.18 -19.10 25.85
C VAL A 237 2.89 -20.07 26.81
N ARG A 238 3.63 -19.54 27.80
CA ARG A 238 4.32 -20.32 28.83
C ARG A 238 3.37 -21.18 29.68
N GLN A 239 2.15 -20.70 29.92
CA GLN A 239 1.16 -21.35 30.78
C GLN A 239 -0.02 -21.93 30.00
N CYS A 240 0.08 -21.96 28.66
CA CYS A 240 -1.03 -22.34 27.82
C CYS A 240 -1.33 -23.83 28.00
N ALA A 241 -2.58 -24.16 28.32
CA ALA A 241 -3.01 -25.56 28.47
C ALA A 241 -2.90 -26.36 27.15
N GLU A 242 -2.81 -25.67 26.01
CA GLU A 242 -2.61 -26.27 24.70
C GLU A 242 -1.12 -26.45 24.34
N ASN A 243 -0.17 -26.03 25.18
CA ASN A 243 1.26 -26.19 24.89
C ASN A 243 1.69 -27.67 25.11
N PRO A 244 2.12 -28.40 24.06
CA PRO A 244 2.53 -29.81 24.18
C PRO A 244 3.99 -29.99 24.62
N GLY A 245 4.80 -28.92 24.69
CA GLY A 245 6.26 -28.98 24.66
C GLY A 245 6.99 -28.68 25.97
N ALA A 246 8.29 -28.96 25.94
CA ALA A 246 9.25 -28.64 27.00
C ALA A 246 9.75 -27.18 26.93
N ASP A 247 9.77 -26.57 25.73
CA ASP A 247 10.08 -25.15 25.55
C ASP A 247 8.81 -24.30 25.69
N PRO A 248 8.81 -23.27 26.56
CA PRO A 248 7.63 -22.46 26.82
C PRO A 248 7.29 -21.44 25.72
N TYR A 249 8.16 -21.16 24.74
CA TYR A 249 7.97 -20.07 23.79
C TYR A 249 8.18 -20.44 22.32
N TYR A 250 8.95 -21.49 22.04
CA TYR A 250 9.30 -21.89 20.68
C TYR A 250 8.74 -23.26 20.30
N ALA A 251 8.40 -23.42 19.02
CA ALA A 251 8.06 -24.71 18.43
C ALA A 251 8.61 -24.79 17.01
N SER A 252 8.93 -26.01 16.57
CA SER A 252 9.17 -26.26 15.15
C SER A 252 7.88 -26.13 14.33
N VAL A 253 8.02 -25.83 13.03
CA VAL A 253 6.88 -25.77 12.10
C VAL A 253 6.07 -27.08 12.14
N ALA A 254 6.75 -28.23 12.18
CA ALA A 254 6.10 -29.54 12.23
C ALA A 254 5.29 -29.76 13.53
N GLU A 255 5.78 -29.28 14.68
CA GLU A 255 5.05 -29.34 15.95
C GLU A 255 3.82 -28.43 15.92
N PHE A 256 3.99 -27.21 15.42
CA PHE A 256 2.91 -26.24 15.25
C PHE A 256 1.80 -26.79 14.34
N GLU A 257 2.16 -27.30 13.16
CA GLU A 257 1.20 -27.89 12.22
C GLU A 257 0.50 -29.12 12.81
N ARG A 258 1.22 -30.01 13.50
CA ARG A 258 0.66 -31.20 14.13
C ARG A 258 -0.34 -30.84 15.23
N HIS A 259 -0.01 -29.87 16.08
CA HIS A 259 -0.91 -29.34 17.10
C HIS A 259 -2.18 -28.78 16.46
N HIS A 260 -2.01 -27.89 15.48
CA HIS A 260 -3.13 -27.22 14.84
C HIS A 260 -4.00 -28.13 14.00
N ARG A 261 -3.46 -29.20 13.43
CA ARG A 261 -4.27 -30.27 12.83
C ARG A 261 -5.22 -30.88 13.85
N THR A 262 -4.70 -31.25 15.01
CA THR A 262 -5.51 -31.83 16.11
C THR A 262 -6.53 -30.84 16.64
N ARG A 263 -6.14 -29.57 16.81
CA ARG A 263 -7.02 -28.48 17.22
C ARG A 263 -8.15 -28.25 16.21
N ARG A 264 -7.83 -28.19 14.91
CA ARG A 264 -8.82 -28.06 13.82
C ARG A 264 -9.78 -29.24 13.81
N GLU A 265 -9.28 -30.47 13.94
CA GLU A 265 -10.12 -31.68 14.05
C GLU A 265 -11.13 -31.58 15.20
N ARG A 266 -10.67 -31.14 16.38
CA ARG A 266 -11.53 -30.93 17.56
C ARG A 266 -12.62 -29.88 17.28
N LEU A 267 -12.23 -28.70 16.77
CA LEU A 267 -13.15 -27.60 16.49
C LEU A 267 -14.13 -27.92 15.37
N LEU A 268 -13.69 -28.62 14.32
CA LEU A 268 -14.57 -29.12 13.27
C LEU A 268 -15.63 -30.04 13.85
N ARG A 269 -15.23 -31.01 14.68
CA ARG A 269 -16.16 -31.95 15.31
C ARG A 269 -17.18 -31.23 16.20
N GLU A 270 -16.74 -30.29 17.01
CA GLU A 270 -17.60 -29.46 17.87
C GLU A 270 -18.59 -28.61 17.05
N LYS A 271 -18.14 -27.98 15.96
CA LYS A 271 -19.01 -27.17 15.10
C LYS A 271 -20.00 -27.99 14.29
N LEU A 272 -19.65 -29.22 13.94
CA LEU A 272 -20.49 -30.12 13.16
C LEU A 272 -21.50 -30.88 14.03
N SER A 273 -21.21 -31.15 15.32
CA SER A 273 -22.06 -31.99 16.19
C SER A 273 -23.51 -31.51 16.28
N ASP A 274 -23.72 -30.19 16.22
CA ASP A 274 -25.03 -29.57 16.40
C ASP A 274 -25.81 -29.43 15.08
N LYS A 275 -25.26 -29.96 13.97
CA LYS A 275 -25.83 -29.84 12.63
C LYS A 275 -26.49 -31.12 12.17
N ARG A 276 -27.46 -30.97 11.27
CA ARG A 276 -28.17 -32.10 10.65
C ARG A 276 -27.20 -32.96 9.83
N PRO A 277 -27.36 -34.30 9.81
CA PRO A 277 -26.46 -35.20 9.08
C PRO A 277 -26.29 -34.83 7.60
N GLU A 278 -27.35 -34.36 6.94
CA GLU A 278 -27.35 -33.95 5.54
C GLU A 278 -26.44 -32.74 5.32
N VAL A 279 -26.53 -31.75 6.21
CA VAL A 279 -25.67 -30.54 6.19
C VAL A 279 -24.23 -30.93 6.48
N GLN A 280 -23.97 -31.79 7.48
CA GLN A 280 -22.63 -32.27 7.79
C GLN A 280 -21.98 -32.93 6.57
N GLN A 281 -22.65 -33.88 5.93
CA GLN A 281 -22.12 -34.57 4.75
C GLN A 281 -21.82 -33.60 3.60
N ARG A 282 -22.71 -32.62 3.36
CA ARG A 282 -22.51 -31.64 2.28
C ARG A 282 -21.33 -30.71 2.56
N VAL A 283 -21.21 -30.21 3.80
CA VAL A 283 -20.05 -29.40 4.23
C VAL A 283 -18.75 -30.17 4.07
N MET A 284 -18.72 -31.44 4.48
CA MET A 284 -17.52 -32.28 4.35
C MET A 284 -17.11 -32.49 2.88
N ARG A 285 -18.08 -32.66 1.97
CA ARG A 285 -17.79 -32.70 0.52
C ARG A 285 -17.22 -31.39 0.02
N LEU A 286 -17.80 -30.25 0.42
CA LEU A 286 -17.33 -28.93 0.00
C LEU A 286 -15.94 -28.58 0.56
N LEU A 287 -15.62 -29.00 1.79
CA LEU A 287 -14.33 -28.76 2.44
C LEU A 287 -13.25 -29.80 2.08
N ALA A 288 -13.59 -30.89 1.38
CA ALA A 288 -12.66 -31.98 1.09
C ALA A 288 -11.32 -31.53 0.45
N PRO A 289 -11.27 -30.52 -0.46
CA PRO A 289 -10.01 -29.98 -0.96
C PRO A 289 -9.14 -29.37 0.16
N ASN A 290 -9.71 -28.50 0.98
CA ASN A 290 -9.00 -27.83 2.08
C ASN A 290 -8.54 -28.83 3.16
N LEU A 291 -9.37 -29.83 3.49
CA LEU A 291 -9.00 -30.86 4.47
C LEU A 291 -7.83 -31.72 3.98
N ARG A 292 -7.77 -32.02 2.66
CA ARG A 292 -6.64 -32.75 2.05
C ARG A 292 -5.34 -31.94 2.11
N GLU A 293 -5.40 -30.66 1.79
CA GLU A 293 -4.24 -29.75 1.87
C GLU A 293 -3.69 -29.66 3.30
N LEU A 294 -4.57 -29.56 4.29
CA LEU A 294 -4.21 -29.50 5.71
C LEU A 294 -3.87 -30.87 6.33
N GLN A 295 -3.94 -31.95 5.54
CA GLN A 295 -3.73 -33.33 5.97
C GLN A 295 -4.63 -33.74 7.15
N ILE A 296 -5.86 -33.24 7.19
CA ILE A 296 -6.88 -33.60 8.18
C ILE A 296 -7.62 -34.84 7.69
N ASP A 297 -7.68 -35.87 8.55
CA ASP A 297 -8.35 -37.12 8.23
C ASP A 297 -9.86 -37.01 8.44
N VAL A 298 -10.62 -37.15 7.36
CA VAL A 298 -12.09 -37.07 7.37
C VAL A 298 -12.70 -38.21 8.19
N GLU A 299 -12.08 -39.39 8.21
CA GLU A 299 -12.60 -40.55 8.95
C GLU A 299 -12.61 -40.31 10.46
N ARG A 300 -11.62 -39.57 10.96
CA ARG A 300 -11.50 -39.19 12.38
C ARG A 300 -12.59 -38.25 12.86
N LEU A 301 -13.29 -37.57 11.95
CA LEU A 301 -14.36 -36.65 12.30
C LEU A 301 -15.68 -37.36 12.61
N GLY A 302 -15.77 -38.68 12.37
CA GLY A 302 -16.93 -39.50 12.75
C GLY A 302 -18.18 -39.25 11.89
N VAL A 303 -18.05 -38.51 10.80
CA VAL A 303 -19.14 -38.26 9.85
C VAL A 303 -19.18 -39.43 8.86
N ALA A 304 -20.10 -40.37 9.06
CA ALA A 304 -20.33 -41.44 8.11
C ALA A 304 -20.87 -40.85 6.79
N LEU A 305 -20.02 -40.76 5.77
CA LEU A 305 -20.45 -40.48 4.40
C LEU A 305 -21.26 -41.70 3.92
N ARG A 306 -22.59 -41.62 3.96
CA ARG A 306 -23.45 -42.72 3.52
C ARG A 306 -23.49 -42.77 1.99
N GLY A 307 -23.10 -43.92 1.43
CA GLY A 307 -23.54 -44.42 0.12
C GLY A 307 -22.87 -43.82 -1.11
N GLY A 308 -22.06 -44.62 -1.80
CA GLY A 308 -21.74 -44.46 -3.23
C GLY A 308 -20.72 -43.38 -3.63
N ASP A 309 -20.67 -42.27 -2.92
CA ASP A 309 -19.73 -41.16 -3.19
C ASP A 309 -18.36 -41.46 -2.58
N GLN A 310 -17.62 -42.42 -3.15
CA GLN A 310 -16.20 -42.56 -2.85
C GLN A 310 -15.51 -41.23 -3.23
N LEU A 311 -14.95 -40.54 -2.23
CA LEU A 311 -13.94 -39.51 -2.47
C LEU A 311 -12.92 -40.08 -3.48
N PRO A 312 -12.55 -39.35 -4.54
CA PRO A 312 -11.70 -39.89 -5.59
C PRO A 312 -10.44 -40.50 -4.97
N ASN A 313 -10.33 -41.81 -5.12
CA ASN A 313 -9.40 -42.67 -4.40
C ASN A 313 -7.95 -42.20 -4.64
N ARG A 314 -7.17 -42.20 -3.55
CA ARG A 314 -5.78 -41.72 -3.43
C ARG A 314 -4.79 -42.41 -4.38
N GLN A 315 -5.19 -43.48 -5.05
CA GLN A 315 -4.32 -44.34 -5.86
C GLN A 315 -4.45 -44.15 -7.39
N ASN A 316 -5.48 -43.44 -7.89
CA ASN A 316 -5.67 -43.24 -9.35
C ASN A 316 -5.54 -41.78 -9.83
N GLY A 317 -5.15 -40.85 -8.95
CA GLY A 317 -5.05 -39.42 -9.23
C GLY A 317 -3.90 -38.98 -10.16
N GLY A 318 -3.00 -39.88 -10.54
CA GLY A 318 -1.84 -39.55 -11.37
C GLY A 318 -2.15 -39.27 -12.85
N ALA A 319 -3.28 -39.77 -13.37
CA ALA A 319 -3.57 -39.70 -14.81
C ALA A 319 -4.74 -38.76 -15.20
N ALA A 320 -5.72 -38.53 -14.32
CA ALA A 320 -6.91 -37.73 -14.64
C ALA A 320 -6.82 -36.25 -14.20
N ALA A 321 -6.04 -35.93 -13.16
CA ALA A 321 -5.84 -34.54 -12.72
C ALA A 321 -5.07 -33.68 -13.76
N GLN A 322 -4.26 -34.31 -14.62
CA GLN A 322 -3.52 -33.62 -15.67
C GLN A 322 -4.42 -33.11 -16.82
N GLN A 323 -5.65 -33.62 -16.98
CA GLN A 323 -6.51 -33.22 -18.09
C GLN A 323 -7.48 -32.08 -17.74
N GLY A 324 -7.87 -31.93 -16.46
CA GLY A 324 -8.72 -30.84 -15.99
C GLY A 324 -7.96 -29.55 -15.66
N GLU A 325 -6.80 -29.66 -15.02
CA GLU A 325 -5.91 -28.52 -14.75
C GLU A 325 -5.32 -27.93 -16.05
N GLY A 326 -5.12 -28.77 -17.06
CA GLY A 326 -4.69 -28.34 -18.39
C GLY A 326 -5.66 -27.38 -19.06
N ALA A 327 -6.97 -27.59 -18.92
CA ALA A 327 -8.00 -26.75 -19.56
C ALA A 327 -8.16 -25.39 -18.88
N ALA A 328 -8.21 -25.34 -17.55
CA ALA A 328 -8.29 -24.09 -16.79
C ALA A 328 -6.99 -23.27 -16.92
N ALA A 329 -5.82 -23.92 -16.80
CA ALA A 329 -4.53 -23.24 -17.01
C ALA A 329 -4.31 -22.85 -18.48
N ALA A 330 -4.90 -23.54 -19.46
CA ALA A 330 -4.88 -23.11 -20.86
C ALA A 330 -5.79 -21.89 -21.10
N ALA A 331 -6.96 -21.82 -20.46
CA ALA A 331 -7.83 -20.65 -20.53
C ALA A 331 -7.16 -19.41 -19.92
N ASP A 332 -6.52 -19.57 -18.77
CA ASP A 332 -5.83 -18.47 -18.08
C ASP A 332 -4.58 -18.00 -18.83
N ARG A 333 -3.83 -18.94 -19.45
CA ARG A 333 -2.72 -18.61 -20.36
C ARG A 333 -3.18 -17.88 -21.63
N ARG A 334 -4.36 -18.20 -22.17
CA ARG A 334 -4.94 -17.48 -23.31
C ARG A 334 -5.36 -16.05 -22.92
N LEU A 335 -6.04 -15.90 -21.79
CA LEU A 335 -6.41 -14.57 -21.26
C LEU A 335 -5.17 -13.71 -20.98
N HIS A 336 -4.10 -14.29 -20.42
CA HIS A 336 -2.85 -13.59 -20.20
C HIS A 336 -2.16 -13.20 -21.52
N ALA A 337 -2.12 -14.12 -22.50
CA ALA A 337 -1.54 -13.85 -23.82
C ALA A 337 -2.30 -12.73 -24.57
N ASP A 338 -3.63 -12.73 -24.52
CA ASP A 338 -4.47 -11.69 -25.14
C ASP A 338 -4.23 -10.32 -24.48
N ARG A 339 -4.11 -10.29 -23.14
CA ARG A 339 -3.80 -9.07 -22.39
C ARG A 339 -2.42 -8.53 -22.72
N VAL A 340 -1.41 -9.40 -22.85
CA VAL A 340 -0.05 -9.01 -23.27
C VAL A 340 -0.06 -8.45 -24.70
N GLN A 341 -0.77 -9.08 -25.64
CA GLN A 341 -0.90 -8.56 -27.00
C GLN A 341 -1.63 -7.21 -27.05
N GLN A 342 -2.67 -7.02 -26.23
CA GLN A 342 -3.37 -5.74 -26.15
C GLN A 342 -2.46 -4.61 -25.63
N LEU A 343 -1.67 -4.87 -24.58
CA LEU A 343 -0.70 -3.91 -24.05
C LEU A 343 0.40 -3.58 -25.07
N GLN A 344 0.87 -4.58 -25.83
CA GLN A 344 1.85 -4.36 -26.90
C GLN A 344 1.28 -3.47 -28.02
N ARG A 345 0.01 -3.67 -28.42
CA ARG A 345 -0.66 -2.80 -29.40
C ARG A 345 -0.78 -1.37 -28.89
N GLN A 346 -1.23 -1.17 -27.65
CA GLN A 346 -1.31 0.16 -27.03
C GLN A 346 0.05 0.85 -26.96
N ALA A 347 1.11 0.12 -26.62
CA ALA A 347 2.47 0.67 -26.58
C ALA A 347 2.98 1.07 -27.99
N GLN A 348 2.66 0.29 -29.02
CA GLN A 348 3.00 0.63 -30.40
C GLN A 348 2.24 1.86 -30.90
N GLU A 349 0.94 1.96 -30.59
CA GLU A 349 0.12 3.12 -30.92
C GLU A 349 0.64 4.38 -30.23
N ALA A 350 0.99 4.30 -28.94
CA ALA A 350 1.59 5.41 -28.20
C ALA A 350 2.92 5.87 -28.82
N ARG A 351 3.79 4.94 -29.22
CA ARG A 351 5.04 5.26 -29.93
C ARG A 351 4.77 5.95 -31.27
N ALA A 352 3.80 5.47 -32.04
CA ALA A 352 3.44 6.07 -33.32
C ALA A 352 2.83 7.49 -33.17
N VAL A 353 2.20 7.81 -32.03
CA VAL A 353 1.75 9.18 -31.72
C VAL A 353 2.94 10.08 -31.41
N VAL A 354 3.91 9.61 -30.61
CA VAL A 354 5.13 10.37 -30.29
C VAL A 354 5.95 10.64 -31.56
N GLU A 355 6.14 9.65 -32.43
CA GLU A 355 6.88 9.81 -33.69
C GLU A 355 6.18 10.75 -34.67
N ARG A 356 4.84 10.77 -34.69
CA ARG A 356 4.07 11.74 -35.50
C ARG A 356 4.17 13.15 -34.94
N GLY A 357 4.16 13.32 -33.62
CA GLY A 357 4.40 14.61 -32.97
C GLY A 357 5.81 15.14 -33.20
N ALA A 358 6.82 14.27 -33.23
CA ALA A 358 8.21 14.64 -33.47
C ALA A 358 8.51 15.03 -34.93
N ARG A 359 7.65 14.64 -35.88
CA ARG A 359 7.82 14.90 -37.32
C ARG A 359 6.95 16.04 -37.85
N GLN A 360 6.20 16.76 -37.02
CA GLN A 360 5.61 18.02 -37.47
C GLN A 360 6.73 19.06 -37.64
N PRO A 361 7.11 19.43 -38.88
CA PRO A 361 8.06 20.50 -39.07
C PRO A 361 7.44 21.78 -38.50
N CYS A 362 8.20 22.48 -37.67
CA CYS A 362 7.91 23.83 -37.21
C CYS A 362 7.96 24.75 -38.45
N ALA A 363 6.90 24.73 -39.24
CA ALA A 363 6.72 25.57 -40.40
C ALA A 363 5.66 26.61 -40.06
N GLN A 364 6.14 27.85 -39.92
CA GLN A 364 5.40 29.10 -39.96
C GLN A 364 4.61 29.45 -38.70
N GLN A 365 5.30 30.13 -37.77
CA GLN A 365 4.83 31.41 -37.21
C GLN A 365 5.99 32.39 -37.20
#